data_AF-A0A949CM32-F1
#
_entry.id   AF-A0A949CM32-F1
#
_cell.length_a   1.000
_cell.length_b   1.000
_cell.length_c   1.000
_cell.angle_alpha   90.00
_cell.angle_beta   90.00
_cell.angle_gamma   90.00
#
_symmetry.space_group_name_H-M   'P 1'
#
loop_
_entity.id
_entity.type
_entity.pdbx_description
1 polymer ?
#
loop_
_entity_poly.entity_id
_entity_poly.type
_entity_poly.pdbx_seq_one_letter_code
_entity_poly.pdbx_strand_id
1 'polypeptide(L)'
;TDLGYQTELAQYQSQYPDRFRFIPVISRQSVDGTISGRITTAIENGTLEQVASAELSADSSAVMMCGNPQMLDDVETLLHDRGMQKHKKSAPGHYVVERYW
;
A
#
# COMPACT_ATOMS: atom_id res chain seq x y z
N THR A 1 13.59 4.62 13.50
CA THR A 1 12.45 4.89 12.59
C THR A 1 11.18 4.57 13.34
N ASP A 2 10.04 5.17 12.99
CA ASP A 2 8.75 4.93 13.68
C ASP A 2 8.10 3.58 13.30
N LEU A 3 8.87 2.68 12.67
CA LEU A 3 8.42 1.37 12.21
C LEU A 3 8.40 0.38 13.39
N GLY A 4 7.27 0.27 14.07
CA GLY A 4 7.13 -0.48 15.33
C GLY A 4 7.23 -2.02 15.24
N TYR A 5 6.96 -2.61 14.08
CA TYR A 5 6.81 -4.08 13.92
C TYR A 5 7.85 -4.72 12.98
N GLN A 6 8.98 -4.05 12.72
CA GLN A 6 9.95 -4.50 11.71
C GLN A 6 10.42 -5.95 11.91
N THR A 7 10.72 -6.33 13.16
CA THR A 7 11.19 -7.69 13.47
C THR A 7 10.15 -8.74 13.14
N GLU A 8 8.88 -8.52 13.52
CA GLU A 8 7.79 -9.46 13.28
C GLU A 8 7.47 -9.58 11.78
N LEU A 9 7.40 -8.45 11.07
CA LEU A 9 7.13 -8.45 9.63
C LEU A 9 8.27 -9.09 8.83
N ALA A 10 9.52 -8.91 9.27
CA ALA A 10 10.67 -9.60 8.67
C ALA A 10 10.60 -11.12 8.89
N GLN A 11 10.12 -11.58 10.05
CA GLN A 11 9.89 -13.01 10.30
C GLN A 11 8.82 -13.58 9.36
N TYR A 12 7.69 -12.89 9.18
CA TYR A 12 6.66 -13.34 8.23
C TYR A 12 7.18 -13.37 6.79
N GLN A 13 8.00 -12.41 6.38
CA GLN A 13 8.62 -12.41 5.05
C GLN A 13 9.56 -13.60 4.88
N SER A 14 10.35 -13.94 5.89
CA SER A 14 11.20 -15.13 5.85
C SER A 14 10.38 -16.44 5.83
N GLN A 15 9.24 -16.47 6.51
CA GLN A 15 8.38 -17.64 6.58
C GLN A 15 7.56 -17.86 5.30
N TYR A 16 7.19 -16.78 4.61
CA TYR A 16 6.31 -16.80 3.45
C TYR A 16 6.88 -15.97 2.27
N PRO A 17 8.08 -16.28 1.77
CA PRO A 17 8.79 -15.44 0.81
C PRO A 17 8.04 -15.22 -0.51
N ASP A 18 7.23 -16.19 -0.94
CA ASP A 18 6.46 -16.11 -2.19
C ASP A 18 5.05 -15.51 -2.02
N ARG A 19 4.62 -15.27 -0.77
CA ARG A 19 3.25 -14.82 -0.45
C ARG A 19 3.18 -13.53 0.35
N PHE A 20 4.27 -13.11 0.97
CA PHE A 20 4.33 -11.93 1.81
C PHE A 20 5.59 -11.12 1.55
N ARG A 21 5.40 -9.82 1.31
CA ARG A 21 6.49 -8.87 1.13
C ARG A 21 6.20 -7.63 1.98
N PHE A 22 7.18 -7.24 2.79
CA PHE A 22 7.13 -6.03 3.60
C PHE A 22 7.93 -4.92 2.92
N ILE A 23 7.26 -3.81 2.59
CA ILE A 23 7.86 -2.65 1.93
C ILE A 23 7.63 -1.42 2.81
N PRO A 24 8.63 -0.99 3.59
CA PRO A 24 8.52 0.22 4.40
C PRO A 24 8.60 1.49 3.54
N VAL A 25 7.73 2.45 3.83
CA VAL A 25 7.73 3.80 3.24
C VAL A 25 8.01 4.82 4.35
N ILE A 26 9.07 5.62 4.20
CA ILE A 26 9.51 6.61 5.20
C ILE A 26 9.49 8.00 4.59
N SER A 27 8.63 8.87 5.12
CA SER A 27 8.32 10.16 4.48
C SER A 27 9.27 11.31 4.76
N ARG A 28 10.08 11.23 5.83
CA ARG A 28 10.88 12.37 6.32
C ARG A 28 12.39 12.21 6.18
N GLN A 29 12.87 11.05 5.78
CA GLN A 29 14.29 10.75 5.63
C GLN A 29 14.51 9.57 4.68
N SER A 30 15.68 9.54 4.05
CA SER A 30 16.11 8.38 3.26
C SER A 30 16.73 7.34 4.17
N VAL A 31 16.25 6.10 4.07
CA VAL A 31 16.82 4.94 4.77
C VAL A 31 17.01 3.83 3.75
N ASP A 32 18.19 3.21 3.76
CA ASP A 32 18.52 2.13 2.84
C ASP A 32 17.51 0.98 2.94
N GLY A 33 17.10 0.44 1.78
CA GLY A 33 16.11 -0.63 1.69
C GLY A 33 14.66 -0.19 1.92
N THR A 34 14.37 1.11 1.93
CA THR A 34 13.01 1.65 2.09
C THR A 34 12.63 2.58 0.93
N ILE A 35 11.33 2.80 0.73
CA ILE A 35 10.85 3.85 -0.17
C ILE A 35 10.86 5.18 0.59
N SER A 36 11.52 6.20 0.06
CA SER A 36 11.49 7.54 0.62
C SER A 36 10.28 8.33 0.10
N GLY A 37 9.58 9.05 0.98
CA GLY A 37 8.43 9.89 0.63
C GLY A 37 7.09 9.33 1.11
N ARG A 38 5.99 9.72 0.45
CA ARG A 38 4.63 9.28 0.78
C ARG A 38 4.21 8.12 -0.11
N ILE A 39 3.33 7.27 0.42
CA ILE A 39 2.75 6.15 -0.33
C ILE A 39 2.02 6.61 -1.60
N THR A 40 1.35 7.77 -1.55
CA THR A 40 0.65 8.37 -2.70
C THR A 40 1.60 8.64 -3.86
N THR A 41 2.73 9.30 -3.59
CA THR A 41 3.78 9.53 -4.60
C THR A 41 4.36 8.23 -5.13
N ALA A 42 4.58 7.24 -4.25
CA ALA A 42 5.13 5.94 -4.66
C ALA A 42 4.17 5.13 -5.56
N ILE A 43 2.85 5.30 -5.39
CA ILE A 43 1.83 4.73 -6.27
C ILE A 43 1.78 5.51 -7.58
N GLU A 44 1.74 6.84 -7.51
CA GLU A 44 1.63 7.72 -8.69
C GLU A 44 2.80 7.52 -9.67
N ASN A 45 4.03 7.42 -9.16
CA ASN A 45 5.23 7.29 -9.99
C ASN A 45 5.66 5.83 -10.25
N GLY A 46 4.88 4.84 -9.79
CA GLY A 46 5.14 3.41 -9.99
C GLY A 46 6.26 2.80 -9.14
N THR A 47 6.89 3.57 -8.23
CA THR A 47 7.97 3.06 -7.35
C THR A 47 7.48 1.89 -6.48
N LEU A 48 6.24 1.96 -5.98
CA LEU A 48 5.67 0.90 -5.16
C LEU A 48 5.62 -0.42 -5.93
N GLU A 49 5.09 -0.39 -7.16
CA GLU A 49 4.92 -1.54 -8.03
C GLU A 49 6.27 -2.14 -8.44
N GLN A 50 7.24 -1.28 -8.74
CA GLN A 50 8.62 -1.70 -9.03
C GLN A 50 9.26 -2.45 -7.85
N VAL A 51 9.19 -1.89 -6.64
CA VAL A 51 9.77 -2.50 -5.43
C VAL A 51 8.99 -3.75 -5.01
N ALA A 52 7.68 -3.77 -5.23
CA ALA A 52 6.83 -4.93 -5.00
C ALA A 52 7.03 -6.04 -6.04
N SER A 53 7.55 -5.69 -7.22
CA SER A 53 7.58 -6.58 -8.40
C SER A 53 6.18 -7.13 -8.71
N ALA A 54 5.16 -6.28 -8.54
CA ALA A 54 3.75 -6.59 -8.74
C ALA A 54 3.01 -5.34 -9.23
N GLU A 55 2.06 -5.53 -10.13
CA GLU A 55 1.22 -4.46 -10.67
C GLU A 55 0.03 -4.19 -9.76
N LEU A 56 -0.35 -2.91 -9.63
CA LEU A 56 -1.55 -2.48 -8.93
C LEU A 56 -2.66 -2.17 -9.94
N SER A 57 -3.56 -3.13 -10.16
CA SER A 57 -4.59 -3.09 -11.22
C SER A 57 -5.95 -3.67 -10.79
N ALA A 58 -7.01 -3.30 -11.52
CA ALA A 58 -8.36 -3.81 -11.29
C ALA A 58 -8.49 -5.33 -11.55
N ASP A 59 -7.68 -5.89 -12.45
CA ASP A 59 -7.81 -7.29 -12.86
C ASP A 59 -7.24 -8.28 -11.83
N SER A 60 -6.23 -7.85 -11.05
CA SER A 60 -5.45 -8.78 -10.20
C SER A 60 -5.24 -8.30 -8.76
N SER A 61 -5.70 -7.11 -8.38
CA SER A 61 -5.42 -6.54 -7.06
C SER A 61 -6.65 -6.34 -6.19
N ALA A 62 -6.47 -6.61 -4.90
CA ALA A 62 -7.34 -6.12 -3.84
C ALA A 62 -6.52 -5.26 -2.87
N VAL A 63 -7.03 -4.10 -2.48
CA VAL A 63 -6.30 -3.13 -1.64
C VAL A 63 -7.05 -2.89 -0.33
N MET A 64 -6.34 -3.04 0.78
CA MET A 64 -6.85 -2.71 2.11
C MET A 64 -6.09 -1.49 2.63
N MET A 65 -6.80 -0.43 3.01
CA MET A 65 -6.19 0.84 3.41
C MET A 65 -6.69 1.29 4.78
N CYS A 66 -5.77 1.62 5.69
CA CYS A 66 -6.08 2.17 7.01
C CYS A 66 -5.10 3.29 7.39
N GLY A 67 -5.58 4.29 8.13
CA GLY A 67 -4.74 5.35 8.69
C GLY A 67 -5.33 6.75 8.55
N ASN A 68 -4.46 7.69 8.16
CA ASN A 68 -4.79 9.12 8.07
C ASN A 68 -5.85 9.37 6.97
N PRO A 69 -7.00 10.02 7.28
CA PRO A 69 -8.05 10.29 6.32
C PRO A 69 -7.59 10.96 5.03
N GLN A 70 -6.69 11.96 5.10
CA GLN A 70 -6.19 12.64 3.90
C GLN A 70 -5.42 11.67 3.00
N MET A 71 -4.57 10.82 3.58
CA MET A 71 -3.83 9.82 2.80
C MET A 71 -4.79 8.83 2.15
N LEU A 72 -5.85 8.44 2.85
CA LEU A 72 -6.85 7.52 2.32
C LEU A 72 -7.61 8.15 1.14
N ASP A 73 -8.05 9.40 1.26
CA ASP A 73 -8.76 10.11 0.18
C ASP A 73 -7.88 10.28 -1.06
N ASP A 74 -6.59 10.60 -0.86
CA ASP A 74 -5.61 10.72 -1.95
C ASP A 74 -5.40 9.37 -2.67
N VAL A 75 -5.24 8.26 -1.91
CA VAL A 75 -5.07 6.93 -2.52
C VAL A 75 -6.38 6.44 -3.17
N GLU A 76 -7.56 6.70 -2.58
CA GLU A 76 -8.84 6.37 -3.21
C GLU A 76 -8.94 7.02 -4.61
N THR A 77 -8.47 8.27 -4.76
CA THR A 77 -8.44 8.97 -6.06
C THR A 77 -7.51 8.27 -7.06
N LEU A 78 -6.27 7.97 -6.64
CA LEU A 78 -5.30 7.26 -7.49
C LEU A 78 -5.79 5.88 -7.95
N LEU A 79 -6.46 5.15 -7.06
CA LEU A 79 -7.04 3.84 -7.39
C LEU A 79 -8.23 3.99 -8.36
N HIS A 80 -9.08 4.99 -8.16
CA HIS A 80 -10.19 5.29 -9.06
C HIS A 80 -9.71 5.63 -10.47
N ASP A 81 -8.65 6.43 -10.60
CA ASP A 81 -8.06 6.79 -11.90
C ASP A 81 -7.47 5.58 -12.63
N ARG A 82 -7.12 4.52 -11.89
CA ARG A 82 -6.71 3.20 -12.40
C ARG A 82 -7.90 2.26 -12.69
N GLY A 83 -9.14 2.77 -12.65
CA GLY A 83 -10.36 2.00 -12.88
C GLY A 83 -10.78 1.10 -11.70
N MET A 84 -10.08 1.18 -10.57
CA MET A 84 -10.42 0.40 -9.38
C MET A 84 -11.57 1.06 -8.62
N GLN A 85 -12.42 0.23 -8.03
CA GLN A 85 -13.66 0.67 -7.38
C GLN A 85 -13.69 0.27 -5.91
N LYS A 86 -14.26 1.14 -5.07
CA LYS A 86 -14.49 0.83 -3.66
C LYS A 86 -15.44 -0.35 -3.51
N HIS A 87 -15.08 -1.32 -2.70
CA HIS A 87 -15.94 -2.43 -2.36
C HIS A 87 -17.14 -1.97 -1.52
N LYS A 88 -18.33 -2.42 -1.90
CA LYS A 88 -19.60 -2.19 -1.18
C LYS A 88 -20.34 -3.51 -1.02
N LYS A 89 -21.18 -3.63 0.00
CA LYS A 89 -22.01 -4.83 0.21
C LYS A 89 -22.89 -5.18 -1.01
N SER A 90 -23.37 -4.16 -1.72
CA SER A 90 -24.22 -4.32 -2.91
C SER A 90 -23.44 -4.45 -4.22
N ALA A 91 -22.14 -4.12 -4.23
CA ALA A 91 -21.31 -4.07 -5.42
C ALA A 91 -19.86 -4.43 -5.03
N PRO A 92 -19.41 -5.65 -5.35
CA PRO A 92 -18.02 -6.02 -5.16
C PRO A 92 -17.09 -5.04 -5.88
N GLY A 93 -16.06 -4.60 -5.16
CA GLY A 93 -15.00 -3.77 -5.69
C GLY A 93 -13.64 -4.27 -5.21
N HIS A 94 -12.63 -3.46 -5.47
CA HIS A 94 -11.22 -3.80 -5.38
C HIS A 94 -10.58 -3.31 -4.09
N TYR A 95 -11.12 -2.27 -3.45
CA TYR A 95 -10.51 -1.73 -2.24
C TYR A 95 -11.47 -1.45 -1.10
N VAL A 96 -10.97 -1.59 0.13
CA VAL A 96 -11.67 -1.28 1.38
C VAL A 96 -10.87 -0.24 2.18
N VAL A 97 -11.58 0.61 2.92
CA VAL A 97 -11.00 1.76 3.63
C VAL A 97 -11.50 1.80 5.05
N GLU A 98 -10.57 1.90 6.00
CA GLU A 98 -10.83 2.14 7.42
C GLU A 98 -10.14 3.44 7.85
N ARG A 99 -10.91 4.43 8.30
CA ARG A 99 -10.36 5.70 8.80
C ARG A 99 -10.00 5.56 10.27
N TYR A 100 -8.81 6.03 10.63
CA TYR A 100 -8.34 5.91 12.02
C TYR A 100 -8.88 7.03 12.94
N TRP A 101 -9.24 8.19 12.37
CA TRP A 101 -9.94 9.29 13.05
C TRP A 101 -10.81 10.09 12.06
#